data_AF-A0A1A9W6V0-F1
#
_entry.id   AF-A0A1A9W6V0-F1
#
_cell.length_a   1.000
_cell.length_b   1.000
_cell.length_c   1.000
_cell.angle_alpha   90.00
_cell.angle_beta   90.00
_cell.angle_gamma   90.00
#
_symmetry.space_group_name_H-M   'P 1'
#
loop_
_entity.id
_entity.type
_entity.pdbx_description
1 polymer ?
#
loop_
_entity_poly.entity_id
_entity_poly.type
_entity_poly.pdbx_seq_one_letter_code
_entity_poly.pdbx_strand_id
1 'polypeptide(L)'
;MELREDVVKVSYTINKNRSLHTFLRSVPLSYWGMKNAIEDYLFSKRRLPIFELRTFWRDEEGDEIEMSNDSDYEIFNSFCEKNRHIFVAPCTDICMPHSKTSSI
;
A
#
# COMPACT_ATOMS: atom_id res chain seq x y z
N MET A 1 -11.49 -26.77 -12.24
CA MET A 1 -11.41 -25.77 -11.16
C MET A 1 -10.15 -24.97 -11.44
N GLU A 2 -10.29 -23.83 -12.11
CA GLU A 2 -9.14 -22.96 -12.37
C GLU A 2 -8.67 -22.41 -11.02
N LEU A 3 -7.44 -22.72 -10.64
CA LEU A 3 -6.74 -22.02 -9.57
C LEU A 3 -6.67 -20.56 -9.99
N ARG A 4 -7.62 -19.73 -9.56
CA ARG A 4 -7.43 -18.28 -9.63
C ARG A 4 -6.16 -18.01 -8.84
N GLU A 5 -5.09 -17.64 -9.54
CA GLU A 5 -3.88 -17.16 -8.89
C GLU A 5 -4.32 -16.05 -7.93
N ASP A 6 -4.07 -16.24 -6.63
CA ASP A 6 -4.39 -15.25 -5.62
C ASP A 6 -3.49 -14.03 -5.87
N VAL A 7 -4.08 -13.02 -6.52
CA VAL A 7 -3.41 -11.79 -6.91
C VAL A 7 -4.08 -10.61 -6.25
N VAL A 8 -3.25 -9.68 -5.77
CA VAL A 8 -3.69 -8.38 -5.26
C VAL A 8 -3.09 -7.31 -6.15
N LYS A 9 -3.93 -6.42 -6.69
CA LYS A 9 -3.46 -5.20 -7.33
C LYS A 9 -2.96 -4.24 -6.27
N VAL A 10 -1.80 -3.63 -6.52
CA VAL A 10 -1.22 -2.59 -5.66
C VAL A 10 -1.06 -1.32 -6.48
N SER A 11 -1.63 -0.22 -5.99
CA SER A 11 -1.45 1.13 -6.54
C SER A 11 -0.67 1.99 -5.58
N TYR A 12 0.55 2.38 -5.93
CA TYR A 12 1.35 3.33 -5.18
C TYR A 12 1.25 4.73 -5.78
N THR A 13 0.78 5.71 -5.00
CA THR A 13 0.73 7.12 -5.42
C THR A 13 2.09 7.77 -5.16
N ILE A 14 2.83 8.07 -6.23
CA ILE A 14 4.13 8.74 -6.15
C ILE A 14 3.92 10.25 -5.92
N ASN A 15 2.96 10.83 -6.63
CA ASN A 15 2.52 12.22 -6.47
C ASN A 15 1.12 12.39 -7.09
N LYS A 16 0.57 13.61 -7.04
CA LYS A 16 -0.81 13.93 -7.52
C LYS A 16 -1.11 13.47 -8.95
N ASN A 17 -0.09 13.35 -9.81
CA ASN A 17 -0.27 13.06 -11.23
C ASN A 17 0.33 11.71 -11.65
N ARG A 18 0.89 10.94 -10.72
CA ARG A 18 1.60 9.70 -11.06
C ARG A 18 1.39 8.62 -10.02
N SER A 19 0.85 7.50 -10.49
CA SER A 19 0.74 6.26 -9.72
C SER A 19 1.51 5.13 -10.41
N LEU A 20 2.09 4.26 -9.61
CA LEU A 20 2.65 2.98 -10.04
C LEU A 20 1.62 1.89 -9.74
N HIS A 21 1.42 0.97 -10.69
CA HIS A 21 0.53 -0.16 -10.53
C HIS A 21 1.33 -1.46 -10.68
N THR A 22 1.11 -2.40 -9.77
CA THR A 22 1.69 -3.74 -9.84
C THR A 22 0.72 -4.78 -9.29
N PHE A 23 1.08 -6.05 -9.41
CA PHE A 23 0.35 -7.15 -8.82
C PHE A 23 1.28 -7.94 -7.91
N LEU A 24 0.84 -8.20 -6.69
CA LEU A 24 1.46 -9.19 -5.82
C LEU A 24 0.80 -10.54 -6.08
N ARG A 25 1.62 -11.53 -6.40
CA ARG A 25 1.22 -12.95 -6.46
C ARG A 25 1.52 -13.59 -5.11
N SER A 26 0.75 -14.62 -4.73
CA SER A 26 0.95 -15.34 -3.47
C SER A 26 0.79 -14.42 -2.26
N VAL A 27 -0.42 -13.90 -2.13
CA VAL A 27 -0.79 -12.93 -1.09
C VAL A 27 -0.43 -13.49 0.30
N PRO A 28 0.41 -12.79 1.07
CA PRO A 28 0.81 -13.24 2.40
C PRO A 28 -0.40 -13.38 3.33
N LEU A 29 -0.35 -14.33 4.27
CA LEU A 29 -1.44 -14.58 5.22
C LEU A 29 -1.56 -13.50 6.31
N SER A 30 -0.59 -12.59 6.42
CA SER A 30 -0.57 -11.52 7.41
C SER A 30 -0.40 -10.15 6.77
N TYR A 31 -0.94 -9.13 7.44
CA TYR A 31 -0.80 -7.72 7.09
C TYR A 31 0.68 -7.35 6.94
N TRP A 32 1.50 -7.71 7.92
CA TRP A 32 2.92 -7.39 7.91
C TRP A 32 3.68 -8.10 6.78
N GLY A 33 3.30 -9.34 6.46
CA GLY A 33 3.86 -10.05 5.30
C GLY A 33 3.55 -9.31 3.99
N MET A 34 2.30 -8.87 3.84
CA MET A 34 1.85 -8.08 2.70
C MET A 34 2.59 -6.73 2.62
N LYS A 35 2.67 -5.99 3.74
CA LYS A 35 3.37 -4.70 3.81
C LYS A 35 4.84 -4.83 3.45
N ASN A 36 5.54 -5.83 4.00
CA ASN A 36 6.94 -6.10 3.68
C ASN A 36 7.15 -6.44 2.19
N ALA A 37 6.23 -7.20 1.58
CA ALA A 37 6.32 -7.51 0.14
C ALA A 37 6.14 -6.26 -0.74
N ILE A 38 5.25 -5.34 -0.33
CA ILE A 38 5.08 -4.03 -0.99
C ILE A 38 6.36 -3.20 -0.83
N GLU A 39 6.89 -3.08 0.39
CA GLU A 39 8.08 -2.30 0.69
C GLU A 39 9.32 -2.83 -0.06
N ASP A 40 9.55 -4.15 -0.09
CA ASP A 40 10.64 -4.74 -0.87
C ASP A 40 10.52 -4.42 -2.37
N TYR A 41 9.30 -4.47 -2.91
CA TYR A 41 9.08 -4.11 -4.30
C TYR A 41 9.38 -2.63 -4.58
N LEU A 42 8.86 -1.72 -3.74
CA LEU A 42 8.98 -0.28 -3.95
C LEU A 42 10.41 0.22 -3.67
N PHE A 43 11.03 -0.22 -2.58
CA PHE A 43 12.29 0.34 -2.11
C PHE A 43 13.50 -0.48 -2.58
N SER A 44 13.46 -1.81 -2.48
CA SER A 44 14.60 -2.64 -2.90
C SER A 44 14.66 -2.76 -4.43
N LYS A 45 13.55 -3.17 -5.06
CA LYS A 45 13.52 -3.50 -6.49
C LYS A 45 13.39 -2.27 -7.38
N ARG A 46 12.50 -1.34 -7.03
CA ARG A 46 12.27 -0.11 -7.82
C ARG A 46 13.16 1.05 -7.40
N ARG A 47 13.88 0.95 -6.27
CA ARG A 47 14.75 2.01 -5.73
C ARG A 47 14.03 3.34 -5.54
N LEU A 48 12.75 3.30 -5.17
CA LEU A 48 12.03 4.50 -4.76
C LEU A 48 12.58 4.97 -3.41
N PRO A 49 12.47 6.28 -3.08
CA PRO A 49 12.92 6.75 -1.79
C PRO A 49 12.10 6.09 -0.66
N ILE A 50 12.77 5.81 0.45
CA ILE A 50 12.17 5.15 1.60
C ILE A 50 11.30 6.15 2.35
N PHE A 51 10.04 5.77 2.57
CA PHE A 51 9.08 6.53 3.35
C PHE A 51 8.30 5.57 4.23
N GLU A 52 7.77 6.07 5.34
CA GLU A 52 6.69 5.36 6.02
C GLU A 52 5.49 5.28 5.08
N LEU A 53 4.88 4.09 4.98
CA LEU A 53 3.76 3.84 4.09
C LEU A 53 2.49 3.60 4.89
N ARG A 54 1.40 4.22 4.43
CA ARG A 54 0.04 3.80 4.77
C ARG A 54 -0.54 2.94 3.64
N THR A 55 -1.33 1.95 4.03
CA THR A 55 -2.01 1.02 3.12
C THR A 55 -3.51 1.11 3.36
N PHE A 56 -4.30 1.21 2.31
CA PHE A 56 -5.76 1.35 2.41
C PHE A 56 -6.44 0.67 1.23
N TRP A 57 -7.73 0.38 1.36
CA TRP A 57 -8.59 -0.03 0.25
C TRP A 57 -9.73 0.98 0.11
N ARG A 58 -10.50 0.87 -0.97
CA ARG A 58 -11.69 1.70 -1.20
C ARG A 58 -12.92 0.82 -1.22
N ASP A 59 -13.92 1.21 -0.44
CA ASP A 59 -15.20 0.53 -0.44
C ASP A 59 -16.07 0.91 -1.66
N GLU A 60 -17.32 0.45 -1.65
CA GLU A 60 -18.27 0.68 -2.74
C GLU A 60 -18.69 2.15 -2.87
N GLU A 61 -18.61 2.92 -1.77
CA GLU A 61 -18.91 4.35 -1.74
C GLU A 61 -17.67 5.19 -2.15
N GLY A 62 -16.51 4.54 -2.22
CA GLY A 62 -15.24 5.15 -2.61
C GLY A 62 -14.45 5.69 -1.42
N ASP A 63 -14.89 5.42 -0.19
CA ASP A 63 -14.24 5.86 1.03
C ASP A 63 -12.93 5.08 1.25
N GLU A 64 -11.92 5.78 1.76
CA GLU A 64 -10.61 5.18 2.04
C GLU A 64 -10.62 4.51 3.42
N ILE A 65 -10.51 3.18 3.41
CA ILE A 65 -10.46 2.36 4.62
C ILE A 65 -9.01 1.94 4.86
N GLU A 66 -8.39 2.53 5.88
CA GLU A 66 -7.00 2.24 6.25
C GLU A 66 -6.85 0.85 6.86
N MET A 67 -5.74 0.19 6.54
CA MET A 67 -5.32 -1.07 7.13
C MET A 67 -4.01 -0.87 7.88
N SER A 68 -4.01 -1.25 9.15
CA SER A 68 -2.90 -1.06 10.08
C SER A 68 -2.47 -2.35 10.81
N ASN A 69 -3.30 -3.40 10.73
CA ASN A 69 -3.11 -4.65 11.46
C ASN A 69 -3.74 -5.86 10.72
N ASP A 70 -3.55 -7.07 11.28
CA ASP A 70 -4.04 -8.32 10.69
C ASP A 70 -5.57 -8.41 10.62
N SER A 71 -6.30 -7.84 11.58
CA SER A 71 -7.76 -7.84 11.58
C SER A 71 -8.32 -6.97 10.44
N ASP A 72 -7.75 -5.79 10.21
CA ASP A 72 -8.14 -4.92 9.08
C ASP A 72 -7.90 -5.65 7.74
N TYR A 73 -6.79 -6.38 7.67
CA TYR A 73 -6.40 -7.12 6.49
C TYR A 73 -7.29 -8.33 6.22
N GLU A 74 -7.74 -9.03 7.26
CA GLU A 74 -8.72 -10.11 7.17
C GLU A 74 -10.08 -9.59 6.66
N ILE A 75 -10.49 -8.41 7.14
CA ILE A 75 -11.70 -7.73 6.65
C ILE A 75 -11.54 -7.41 5.16
N PHE A 76 -10.43 -6.80 4.75
CA PHE A 76 -10.14 -6.52 3.33
C PHE A 76 -10.21 -7.78 2.47
N ASN A 77 -9.57 -8.86 2.89
CA ASN A 77 -9.57 -10.12 2.13
C ASN A 77 -10.98 -10.69 1.95
N SER A 78 -11.83 -10.51 2.97
CA SER A 78 -13.23 -10.95 2.95
C SER A 78 -14.11 -10.06 2.08
N PHE A 79 -14.02 -8.73 2.23
CA PHE A 79 -14.85 -7.78 1.50
C PHE A 79 -14.45 -7.63 0.03
N CYS A 80 -13.15 -7.73 -0.27
CA CYS A 80 -12.62 -7.51 -1.62
C CYS A 80 -12.32 -8.81 -2.39
N GLU A 81 -12.92 -9.95 -2.03
CA GLU A 81 -12.59 -11.29 -2.55
C GLU A 81 -12.48 -11.35 -4.09
N LYS A 82 -13.36 -10.63 -4.81
CA LYS A 82 -13.39 -10.62 -6.28
C LYS A 82 -12.43 -9.63 -6.92
N ASN A 83 -12.05 -8.57 -6.21
CA ASN A 83 -11.22 -7.48 -6.74
C ASN A 83 -10.36 -6.88 -5.63
N ARG A 84 -9.37 -7.65 -5.16
CA ARG A 84 -8.41 -7.20 -4.16
C ARG A 84 -7.52 -6.11 -4.73
N HIS A 85 -7.74 -4.88 -4.29
CA HIS A 85 -6.96 -3.72 -4.71
C HIS A 85 -6.54 -2.90 -3.48
N ILE A 86 -5.25 -2.94 -3.20
CA ILE A 86 -4.61 -2.14 -2.16
C ILE A 86 -4.04 -0.86 -2.78
N PHE A 87 -4.28 0.25 -2.11
CA PHE A 87 -3.67 1.53 -2.38
C PHE A 87 -2.60 1.80 -1.33
N VAL A 88 -1.51 2.41 -1.77
CA VAL A 88 -0.33 2.70 -0.97
C VAL A 88 0.03 4.15 -1.20
N ALA A 89 0.26 4.87 -0.10
CA ALA A 89 0.70 6.25 -0.14
C ALA A 89 1.76 6.49 0.94
N PRO A 90 2.68 7.46 0.74
CA PRO A 90 3.51 7.95 1.83
C PRO A 90 2.65 8.42 2.99
N CYS A 91 3.05 8.10 4.22
CA CYS A 91 2.51 8.70 5.42
C CYS A 91 2.98 10.16 5.46
N THR A 92 2.11 11.10 5.10
CA THR A 92 2.49 12.51 4.96
C THR A 92 2.69 13.23 6.28
N ASP A 93 2.44 12.58 7.43
CA ASP A 93 2.54 13.20 8.74
C ASP A 93 3.99 13.32 9.28
N ILE A 94 5.02 12.79 8.57
CA ILE A 94 6.43 12.85 9.03
C ILE A 94 7.42 13.34 7.96
N CYS A 95 6.97 14.13 6.98
CA CYS A 95 7.90 14.81 6.07
C CYS A 95 7.56 16.29 5.87
N MET A 96 7.34 17.00 6.98
CA MET A 96 7.72 18.42 7.00
C MET A 96 9.25 18.45 7.04
N PRO A 97 9.94 19.06 6.07
CA PRO A 97 11.35 19.36 6.27
C PRO A 97 11.44 20.20 7.53
N HIS A 98 12.35 19.86 8.45
CA HIS A 98 12.83 20.85 9.40
C HIS A 98 13.45 21.95 8.55
N SER A 99 12.66 23.00 8.28
CA SER A 99 13.17 24.29 7.87
C SER A 99 14.10 24.75 8.98
N LYS A 100 15.38 24.40 8.87
CA LYS A 100 16.43 25.18 9.50
C LYS A 100 16.51 26.48 8.71
N THR A 101 15.62 27.41 9.03
CA THR A 101 15.97 28.82 9.03
C THR A 101 17.11 28.97 10.02
N SER A 102 18.32 29.06 9.50
CA SER A 102 19.41 29.71 10.20
C SER A 102 19.99 30.70 9.22
N SER A 103 19.40 31.89 9.23
CA SER A 103 20.07 33.12 8.88
C SER A 103 21.29 33.25 9.79
N ILE A 104 22.50 33.26 9.23
CA ILE A 104 23.59 34.19 9.55
C ILE A 104 24.37 34.40 8.24
#